data_AF-A0A349N4T6-F1
#
_entry.id   AF-A0A349N4T6-F1
#
_cell.length_a   1.000
_cell.length_b   1.000
_cell.length_c   1.000
_cell.angle_alpha   90.00
_cell.angle_beta   90.00
_cell.angle_gamma   90.00
#
_symmetry.space_group_name_H-M   'P 1'
#
loop_
_entity.id
_entity.type
_entity.pdbx_description
1 polymer ?
#
loop_
_entity_poly.entity_id
_entity_poly.type
_entity_poly.pdbx_seq_one_letter_code
_entity_poly.pdbx_strand_id
1 'polypeptide(L)'
;MLAAALSACQVAEQSERSFTVLYTNDEHGWMEGMGESNSAAHLMQLWKEAEGYSIANAGNFLLLSGGDNWTGPAISTWNQGESMVELMNSMGYAASAIGNHEFDFGLDTIRERSAEADYAYVSANTA
;
A
#
# COMPACT_ATOMS: atom_id res chain seq x y z
N MET A 1 -19.91 48.95 38.89
CA MET A 1 -18.73 48.06 38.78
C MET A 1 -19.02 47.08 37.66
N LEU A 2 -18.30 47.21 36.54
CA LEU A 2 -18.46 46.35 35.35
C LEU A 2 -17.56 45.12 35.53
N ALA A 3 -18.14 43.93 35.60
CA ALA A 3 -17.38 42.68 35.61
C ALA A 3 -17.11 42.28 34.15
N ALA A 4 -15.85 42.38 33.73
CA ALA A 4 -15.41 41.85 32.45
C ALA A 4 -15.29 40.32 32.57
N ALA A 5 -16.13 39.59 31.85
CA ALA A 5 -16.01 38.14 31.72
C ALA A 5 -14.83 37.83 30.79
N LEU A 6 -13.74 37.30 31.36
CA LEU A 6 -12.64 36.72 30.62
C LEU A 6 -13.15 35.46 29.92
N SER A 7 -13.38 35.55 28.61
CA SER A 7 -13.62 34.39 27.76
C SER A 7 -12.33 33.57 27.72
N ALA A 8 -12.32 32.43 28.41
CA ALA A 8 -11.22 31.49 28.35
C ALA A 8 -11.06 30.98 26.91
N CYS A 9 -9.82 30.98 26.41
CA CYS A 9 -9.47 30.35 25.14
C CYS A 9 -9.65 28.83 25.30
N GLN A 10 -10.73 28.28 24.76
CA GLN A 10 -10.92 26.84 24.69
C GLN A 10 -10.00 26.29 23.60
N VAL A 11 -8.91 25.65 24.02
CA VAL A 11 -8.13 24.78 23.13
C VAL A 11 -9.07 23.64 22.75
N ALA A 12 -9.43 23.55 21.47
CA ALA A 12 -10.23 22.45 20.97
C ALA A 12 -9.51 21.13 21.31
N GLU A 13 -10.23 20.21 21.94
CA GLU A 13 -9.72 18.89 22.26
C GLU A 13 -9.30 18.22 20.94
N GLN A 14 -7.98 18.06 20.74
CA GLN A 14 -7.51 17.35 19.56
C GLN A 14 -7.90 15.89 19.73
N SER A 15 -8.82 15.41 18.87
CA SER A 15 -9.10 14.00 18.78
C SER A 15 -7.82 13.28 18.36
N GLU A 16 -7.22 12.48 19.24
CA GLU A 16 -6.13 11.61 18.86
C GLU A 16 -6.62 10.66 17.77
N ARG A 17 -5.98 10.72 16.60
CA ARG A 17 -6.21 9.76 15.52
C ARG A 17 -5.05 8.78 15.51
N SER A 18 -5.38 7.51 15.53
CA SER A 18 -4.41 6.42 15.39
C SER A 18 -4.67 5.68 14.09
N PHE A 19 -3.60 5.29 13.41
CA PHE A 19 -3.65 4.39 12.27
C PHE A 19 -2.39 3.51 12.27
N THR A 20 -2.51 2.33 11.69
CA THR A 20 -1.42 1.36 11.57
C THR A 20 -0.84 1.39 10.16
N VAL A 21 0.48 1.47 10.04
CA VAL A 21 1.15 1.35 8.74
C VAL A 21 1.62 -0.09 8.57
N LEU A 22 1.19 -0.73 7.50
CA LEU A 22 1.69 -2.04 7.07
C LEU A 22 2.54 -1.81 5.84
N TYR A 23 3.75 -2.37 5.82
CA TYR A 23 4.74 -2.07 4.80
C TYR A 23 5.40 -3.33 4.27
N THR A 24 5.57 -3.38 2.94
CA THR A 24 6.36 -4.35 2.19
C THR A 24 7.23 -3.64 1.17
N ASN A 25 8.11 -4.39 0.51
CA ASN A 25 8.90 -3.94 -0.65
C ASN A 25 9.42 -5.17 -1.39
N ASP A 26 9.91 -4.96 -2.62
CA ASP A 26 10.58 -5.98 -3.41
C ASP A 26 9.70 -7.24 -3.58
N GLU A 27 8.40 -7.05 -3.83
CA GLU A 27 7.46 -8.16 -4.00
C GLU A 27 7.87 -9.02 -5.19
N HIS A 28 8.46 -8.42 -6.23
CA HIS A 28 9.10 -9.13 -7.34
C HIS A 28 8.24 -10.27 -7.92
N GLY A 29 6.93 -10.07 -8.03
CA GLY A 29 6.01 -11.08 -8.54
C GLY A 29 5.77 -12.31 -7.64
N TRP A 30 6.27 -12.33 -6.40
CA TRP A 30 6.17 -13.46 -5.47
C TRP A 30 4.81 -13.56 -4.79
N MET A 31 3.78 -13.90 -5.58
CA MET A 31 2.43 -14.12 -5.09
C MET A 31 2.28 -15.43 -4.31
N GLU A 32 2.75 -16.53 -4.90
CA GLU A 32 2.73 -17.88 -4.30
C GLU A 32 3.79 -18.04 -3.20
N GLY A 33 4.87 -17.25 -3.28
CA GLY A 33 6.00 -17.35 -2.35
C GLY A 33 6.91 -18.55 -2.59
N MET A 34 8.09 -18.53 -1.96
CA MET A 34 8.96 -19.71 -1.89
C MET A 34 8.65 -20.50 -0.60
N GLY A 35 7.70 -21.43 -0.66
CA GLY A 35 7.30 -22.25 0.48
C GLY A 35 6.08 -21.71 1.24
N GLU A 36 5.59 -22.47 2.23
CA GLU A 36 4.26 -22.28 2.83
C GLU A 36 4.05 -20.92 3.52
N SER A 37 5.11 -20.28 4.03
CA SER A 37 5.03 -19.05 4.82
C SER A 37 5.41 -17.76 4.06
N ASN A 38 5.75 -17.85 2.78
CA ASN A 38 6.36 -16.72 2.05
C ASN A 38 5.44 -16.16 0.95
N SER A 39 4.15 -16.43 1.04
CA SER A 39 3.14 -16.03 0.05
C SER A 39 2.40 -14.76 0.46
N ALA A 40 1.80 -14.08 -0.53
CA ALA A 40 0.92 -12.94 -0.26
C ALA A 40 -0.31 -13.35 0.57
N ALA A 41 -0.82 -14.57 0.38
CA ALA A 41 -1.92 -15.10 1.17
C ALA A 41 -1.52 -15.29 2.65
N HIS A 42 -0.30 -15.78 2.90
CA HIS A 42 0.23 -15.91 4.26
C HIS A 42 0.43 -14.53 4.91
N LEU A 43 0.99 -13.56 4.16
CA LEU A 43 1.14 -12.19 4.63
C LEU A 43 -0.21 -11.56 5.02
N MET A 44 -1.24 -11.73 4.19
CA MET A 44 -2.58 -11.27 4.49
C MET A 44 -3.15 -11.93 5.75
N GLN A 45 -2.89 -13.23 5.96
CA GLN A 45 -3.27 -13.91 7.20
C GLN A 45 -2.57 -13.28 8.41
N LEU A 46 -1.26 -13.04 8.33
CA LEU A 46 -0.50 -12.40 9.41
C LEU A 46 -1.07 -11.03 9.76
N TRP A 47 -1.37 -10.19 8.78
CA TRP A 47 -1.99 -8.88 9.02
C TRP A 47 -3.37 -8.99 9.67
N LYS A 48 -4.17 -9.97 9.27
CA LYS A 48 -5.49 -10.21 9.89
C LYS A 48 -5.37 -10.67 11.33
N GLU A 49 -4.44 -11.58 11.62
CA GLU A 49 -4.32 -12.22 12.94
C GLU A 49 -3.53 -11.38 13.94
N ALA A 50 -2.43 -10.77 13.51
CA ALA A 50 -1.55 -9.99 14.38
C ALA A 50 -2.04 -8.55 14.56
N GLU A 51 -2.53 -7.92 13.48
CA GLU A 51 -2.86 -6.49 13.47
C GLU A 51 -4.37 -6.22 13.39
N GLY A 52 -5.18 -7.25 13.18
CA GLY A 52 -6.64 -7.11 13.04
C GLY A 52 -7.07 -6.45 11.74
N TYR A 53 -6.23 -6.50 10.70
CA TYR A 53 -6.55 -5.92 9.40
C TYR A 53 -7.75 -6.62 8.74
N SER A 54 -8.61 -5.84 8.10
CA SER A 54 -9.67 -6.30 7.21
C SER A 54 -10.09 -5.18 6.27
N ILE A 55 -10.70 -5.51 5.13
CA ILE A 55 -11.25 -4.49 4.23
C ILE A 55 -12.31 -3.62 4.94
N ALA A 56 -13.06 -4.18 5.90
CA ALA A 56 -14.09 -3.45 6.63
C ALA A 56 -13.54 -2.36 7.58
N ASN A 57 -12.29 -2.48 8.02
CA ASN A 57 -11.63 -1.49 8.88
C ASN A 57 -10.40 -0.85 8.21
N ALA A 58 -10.27 -0.96 6.89
CA ALA A 58 -9.13 -0.45 6.12
C ALA A 58 -8.84 1.05 6.37
N GLY A 59 -9.84 1.84 6.76
CA GLY A 59 -9.65 3.26 7.13
C GLY A 59 -8.76 3.50 8.37
N ASN A 60 -8.46 2.46 9.15
CA ASN A 60 -7.51 2.52 10.27
C ASN A 60 -6.10 2.07 9.86
N PHE A 61 -5.90 1.68 8.60
CA PHE A 61 -4.65 1.12 8.11
C PHE A 61 -4.15 1.90 6.90
N LEU A 62 -2.83 1.89 6.72
CA LEU A 62 -2.17 2.38 5.52
C LEU A 62 -1.21 1.29 5.03
N LEU A 63 -1.60 0.58 3.97
CA LEU A 63 -0.78 -0.46 3.36
C LEU A 63 0.08 0.17 2.26
N LEU A 64 1.40 0.05 2.39
CA LEU A 64 2.39 0.68 1.51
C LEU A 64 3.38 -0.34 0.97
N SER A 65 3.76 -0.18 -0.30
CA SER A 65 4.89 -0.90 -0.88
C SER A 65 6.04 0.05 -1.22
N GLY A 66 7.28 -0.43 -1.02
CA GLY A 66 8.51 0.23 -1.42
C GLY A 66 8.85 0.16 -2.91
N GLY A 67 8.02 -0.51 -3.73
CA GLY A 67 8.26 -0.70 -5.16
C GLY A 67 8.93 -2.03 -5.49
N ASP A 68 9.34 -2.19 -6.76
CA ASP A 68 9.83 -3.43 -7.37
C ASP A 68 8.80 -4.57 -7.25
N ASN A 69 7.58 -4.30 -7.73
CA ASN A 69 6.42 -5.16 -7.55
C ASN A 69 6.34 -6.28 -8.59
N TRP A 70 6.72 -6.02 -9.85
CA TRP A 70 6.21 -6.79 -11.00
C TRP A 70 7.09 -7.94 -11.48
N THR A 71 8.41 -7.83 -11.42
CA THR A 71 9.32 -8.74 -12.15
C THR A 71 9.86 -9.84 -11.25
N GLY A 72 9.89 -11.07 -11.77
CA GLY A 72 10.38 -12.25 -11.05
C GLY A 72 9.77 -13.54 -11.62
N PRO A 73 8.96 -14.30 -10.85
CA PRO A 73 8.28 -15.51 -11.33
C PRO A 73 7.40 -15.27 -12.57
N ALA A 74 7.24 -16.32 -13.39
CA ALA A 74 6.47 -16.25 -14.63
C ALA A 74 5.00 -15.84 -14.43
N ILE A 75 4.39 -16.18 -13.29
CA ILE A 75 3.00 -15.82 -12.97
C ILE A 75 2.76 -14.31 -12.94
N SER A 76 3.80 -13.50 -12.70
CA SER A 76 3.77 -12.03 -12.82
C SER A 76 4.42 -11.54 -14.10
N THR A 77 5.66 -11.98 -14.36
CA THR A 77 6.48 -11.50 -15.48
C THR A 77 5.84 -11.75 -16.84
N TRP A 78 5.13 -12.87 -17.02
CA TRP A 78 4.48 -13.20 -18.29
C TRP A 78 3.38 -12.20 -18.68
N ASN A 79 2.68 -11.66 -17.69
CA ASN A 79 1.64 -10.65 -17.86
C ASN A 79 2.16 -9.23 -17.56
N GLN A 80 3.48 -9.04 -17.57
CA GLN A 80 4.11 -7.72 -17.37
C GLN A 80 3.63 -6.99 -16.09
N GLY A 81 3.36 -7.75 -15.01
CA GLY A 81 2.94 -7.20 -13.72
C GLY A 81 1.43 -7.12 -13.47
N GLU A 82 0.56 -7.42 -14.45
CA GLU A 82 -0.90 -7.37 -14.31
C GLU A 82 -1.42 -8.08 -13.05
N SER A 83 -1.00 -9.33 -12.87
CA SER A 83 -1.45 -10.18 -11.78
C SER A 83 -0.99 -9.67 -10.41
N MET A 84 0.16 -8.97 -10.34
CA MET A 84 0.57 -8.31 -9.11
C MET A 84 -0.27 -7.08 -8.80
N VAL A 85 -0.64 -6.30 -9.81
CA VAL A 85 -1.56 -5.17 -9.63
C VAL A 85 -2.91 -5.67 -9.12
N GLU A 86 -3.49 -6.70 -9.75
CA GLU A 86 -4.74 -7.32 -9.31
C GLU A 86 -4.67 -7.84 -7.87
N LEU A 87 -3.57 -8.52 -7.52
CA LEU A 87 -3.35 -9.01 -6.17
C LEU A 87 -3.27 -7.85 -5.16
N MET A 88 -2.47 -6.82 -5.44
CA MET A 88 -2.30 -5.68 -4.55
C MET A 88 -3.60 -4.88 -4.38
N ASN A 89 -4.41 -4.73 -5.44
CA ASN A 89 -5.77 -4.20 -5.35
C ASN A 89 -6.61 -5.02 -4.37
N SER A 90 -6.59 -6.36 -4.49
CA SER A 90 -7.36 -7.25 -3.61
C SER A 90 -6.92 -7.20 -2.15
N MET A 91 -5.63 -6.91 -1.90
CA MET A 91 -5.06 -6.77 -0.55
C MET A 91 -5.35 -5.40 0.06
N GLY A 92 -5.70 -4.40 -0.74
CA GLY A 92 -6.03 -3.04 -0.28
C GLY A 92 -4.81 -2.16 -0.03
N TYR A 93 -3.76 -2.29 -0.86
CA TYR A 93 -2.66 -1.31 -0.85
C TYR A 93 -3.20 0.11 -1.11
N ALA A 94 -2.54 1.11 -0.53
CA ALA A 94 -2.89 2.52 -0.70
C ALA A 94 -1.90 3.24 -1.63
N ALA A 95 -0.63 2.86 -1.57
CA ALA A 95 0.39 3.34 -2.49
C ALA A 95 1.56 2.36 -2.63
N SER A 96 2.24 2.45 -3.77
CA SER A 96 3.53 1.80 -4.02
C SER A 96 4.50 2.85 -4.55
N ALA A 97 5.76 2.85 -4.08
CA ALA A 97 6.78 3.64 -4.75
C ALA A 97 7.08 3.03 -6.13
N ILE A 98 7.48 3.87 -7.10
CA ILE A 98 8.08 3.37 -8.34
C ILE A 98 9.53 2.97 -8.02
N GLY A 99 9.81 1.68 -8.06
CA GLY A 99 11.14 1.10 -8.00
C GLY A 99 11.83 1.09 -9.37
N ASN A 100 13.04 0.55 -9.43
CA ASN A 100 13.78 0.50 -10.69
C ASN A 100 13.25 -0.60 -11.63
N HIS A 101 12.66 -1.67 -11.10
CA HIS A 101 12.14 -2.78 -11.89
C HIS A 101 10.77 -2.52 -12.50
N GLU A 102 10.04 -1.49 -12.05
CA GLU A 102 8.86 -1.00 -12.77
C GLU A 102 9.22 -0.53 -14.20
N PHE A 103 10.48 -0.14 -14.45
CA PHE A 103 10.93 0.28 -15.78
C PHE A 103 11.29 -0.88 -16.73
N ASP A 104 11.33 -2.13 -16.26
CA ASP A 104 11.78 -3.28 -17.05
C ASP A 104 10.91 -3.55 -18.29
N PHE A 105 9.61 -3.25 -18.21
CA PHE A 105 8.67 -3.39 -19.32
C PHE A 105 8.42 -2.08 -20.08
N GLY A 106 9.08 -0.99 -19.67
CA GLY A 106 8.96 0.33 -20.29
C GLY A 106 7.82 1.20 -19.76
N LEU A 107 7.80 2.46 -20.20
CA LEU A 107 6.90 3.49 -19.66
C LEU A 107 5.42 3.26 -19.97
N ASP A 108 5.10 2.60 -21.08
CA ASP A 108 3.71 2.33 -21.44
C ASP A 108 3.09 1.33 -20.47
N THR A 109 3.83 0.29 -20.10
CA THR A 109 3.42 -0.66 -19.05
C THR A 109 3.25 0.05 -17.71
N ILE A 110 4.16 0.96 -17.32
CA ILE A 110 3.98 1.74 -16.09
C ILE A 110 2.66 2.52 -16.10
N ARG A 111 2.32 3.18 -17.21
CA ARG A 111 1.06 3.94 -17.34
C ARG A 111 -0.15 3.02 -17.27
N GLU A 112 -0.09 1.88 -17.94
CA GLU A 112 -1.17 0.89 -17.97
C GLU A 112 -1.40 0.30 -16.57
N ARG A 113 -0.34 -0.20 -15.91
CA ARG A 113 -0.43 -0.75 -14.55
C ARG A 113 -0.86 0.29 -13.52
N SER A 114 -0.41 1.54 -13.68
CA SER A 114 -0.88 2.66 -12.82
C SER A 114 -2.35 3.00 -13.03
N ALA A 115 -2.91 2.75 -14.22
CA ALA A 115 -4.33 2.97 -14.49
C ALA A 115 -5.23 1.83 -13.99
N GLU A 116 -4.68 0.63 -13.86
CA GLU A 116 -5.34 -0.56 -13.31
C GLU A 116 -5.27 -0.63 -11.78
N ALA A 117 -4.27 0.00 -11.18
CA ALA A 117 -4.10 0.03 -9.74
C ALA A 117 -5.19 0.87 -9.04
N ASP A 118 -5.80 0.29 -8.01
CA ASP A 118 -6.69 1.00 -7.07
C ASP A 118 -5.87 1.83 -6.04
N TYR A 119 -4.53 1.79 -6.16
CA TYR A 119 -3.55 2.46 -5.32
C TYR A 119 -2.64 3.38 -6.14
N ALA A 120 -2.01 4.34 -5.47
CA ALA A 120 -1.15 5.30 -6.16
C ALA A 120 0.28 4.75 -6.34
N TYR A 121 0.76 4.72 -7.58
CA TYR A 121 2.20 4.69 -7.83
C TYR A 121 2.80 6.08 -7.64
N VAL A 122 3.83 6.20 -6.80
CA VAL A 122 4.42 7.49 -6.43
C VAL A 122 5.92 7.54 -6.69
N SER A 123 6.37 8.66 -7.25
CA SER A 123 7.77 9.04 -7.33
C SER A 123 7.87 10.55 -7.47
N ALA A 124 8.73 11.16 -6.66
CA ALA A 124 8.95 12.61 -6.67
C ALA A 124 10.24 13.02 -7.42
N ASN A 125 11.02 12.04 -7.86
CA ASN A 125 12.36 12.24 -8.43
C ASN A 125 12.55 11.59 -9.81
N THR A 126 11.49 11.03 -10.39
CA THR A 126 11.46 10.56 -11.79
C THR A 126 10.57 11.49 -12.60
N ALA A 127 11.08 12.00 -13.73
CA ALA A 127 10.38 12.91 -14.63
C ALA A 127 9.85 12.19 -15.87
#